data_AF-A0A4C1ZWQ5-F1
#
_entry.id   AF-A0A4C1ZWQ5-F1
#
_cell.length_a   1.000
_cell.length_b   1.000
_cell.length_c   1.000
_cell.angle_alpha   90.00
_cell.angle_beta   90.00
_cell.angle_gamma   90.00
#
_symmetry.space_group_name_H-M   'P 1'
#
loop_
_entity.id
_entity.type
_entity.pdbx_description
1 polymer ?
#
loop_
_entity_poly.entity_id
_entity_poly.type
_entity_poly.pdbx_seq_one_letter_code
_entity_poly.pdbx_strand_id
1 'polypeptide(L)'
;MERKAVVGGIGKRNSTTFSSCVRNNPVKSNCHSPAAILKGLIILFRYYLDRIIDFIFSLFWDGKYEALPDLEKNFNFLAESATSLARKIKSRQLKSEDLVRACIERIKVVNPVINAVTDERFEEALKEACEVDMKIEEGPSVPFTAKESHQVAGLLNTLGIQARRYIRACTDAECVRLLREAGAIPLAVTNVPEINKWQETRNMVFGQTNNPYHPGRTCGGSSGGEAALSASFATPISLCNVYSIYSTTHETLPL
;
A
#
# COMPACT_ATOMS: atom_id res chain seq x y z
N MET A 1 40.88 -59.17 18.80
CA MET A 1 39.95 -58.18 19.38
C MET A 1 39.12 -57.60 18.24
N GLU A 2 38.04 -58.29 17.89
CA GLU A 2 36.96 -57.76 17.05
C GLU A 2 36.12 -56.78 17.88
N ARG A 3 35.71 -55.65 17.28
CA ARG A 3 34.34 -55.14 17.46
C ARG A 3 33.82 -54.61 16.13
N LYS A 4 32.81 -55.34 15.64
CA LYS A 4 32.01 -55.09 14.45
C LYS A 4 31.11 -53.87 14.64
N ALA A 5 30.88 -53.19 13.51
CA ALA A 5 29.84 -52.20 13.32
C ALA A 5 28.45 -52.80 13.61
N VAL A 6 27.63 -52.07 14.37
CA VAL A 6 26.21 -52.37 14.55
C VAL A 6 25.43 -51.43 13.63
N VAL A 7 24.84 -52.05 12.60
CA VAL A 7 23.83 -51.49 11.71
C VAL A 7 22.52 -51.36 12.50
N GLY A 8 22.08 -50.13 12.74
CA GLY A 8 20.78 -49.83 13.35
C GLY A 8 19.70 -49.71 12.28
N GLY A 9 18.82 -50.71 12.23
CA GLY A 9 17.77 -50.86 11.24
C GLY A 9 16.71 -49.76 11.26
N ILE A 10 16.28 -49.41 10.04
CA ILE A 10 15.10 -48.59 9.74
C ILE A 10 13.86 -49.41 10.13
N GLY A 11 13.38 -49.17 11.35
CA GLY A 11 12.11 -49.70 11.84
C GLY A 11 10.93 -48.97 11.20
N LYS A 12 10.19 -49.69 10.35
CA LYS A 12 8.84 -49.34 9.89
C LYS A 12 7.99 -48.94 11.09
N ARG A 13 7.65 -47.65 11.21
CA ARG A 13 6.60 -47.21 12.13
C ARG A 13 5.25 -47.46 11.48
N ASN A 14 4.59 -48.49 11.99
CA ASN A 14 3.23 -48.86 11.67
C ASN A 14 2.29 -47.66 11.88
N SER A 15 1.37 -47.53 10.92
CA SER A 15 0.18 -46.71 10.95
C SER A 15 -0.70 -47.10 12.15
N THR A 16 -0.49 -46.46 13.29
CA THR A 16 -1.46 -46.43 14.37
C THR A 16 -2.33 -45.20 14.19
N THR A 17 -3.55 -45.49 13.77
CA THR A 17 -4.75 -44.67 13.74
C THR A 17 -4.88 -43.78 14.99
N PHE A 18 -4.42 -42.53 14.89
CA PHE A 18 -4.87 -41.46 15.79
C PHE A 18 -6.14 -40.87 15.19
N SER A 19 -7.24 -41.61 15.33
CA SER A 19 -8.59 -41.07 15.19
C SER A 19 -8.83 -40.12 16.36
N SER A 20 -8.33 -38.89 16.24
CA SER A 20 -8.75 -37.81 17.12
C SER A 20 -10.20 -37.53 16.80
N CYS A 21 -11.06 -37.98 17.71
CA CYS A 21 -12.49 -37.77 17.73
C CYS A 21 -12.79 -36.26 17.71
N VAL A 22 -12.82 -35.67 16.50
CA VAL A 22 -13.55 -34.42 16.25
C VAL A 22 -15.00 -34.79 16.47
N ARG A 23 -15.51 -34.46 17.66
CA ARG A 23 -16.95 -34.39 17.88
C ARG A 23 -17.48 -33.33 16.92
N ASN A 24 -17.85 -33.77 15.72
CA ASN A 24 -18.80 -33.07 14.87
C ASN A 24 -20.09 -33.01 15.67
N ASN A 25 -20.22 -32.00 16.53
CA ASN A 25 -21.53 -31.54 16.90
C ASN A 25 -22.14 -30.97 15.62
N PRO A 26 -23.19 -31.57 15.04
CA PRO A 26 -23.95 -30.88 14.03
C PRO A 26 -24.54 -29.67 14.76
N VAL A 27 -23.94 -28.49 14.57
CA VAL A 27 -24.68 -27.25 14.81
C VAL A 27 -25.83 -27.34 13.84
N LYS A 28 -27.00 -27.73 14.34
CA LYS A 28 -28.26 -27.62 13.60
C LYS A 28 -28.36 -26.15 13.23
N SER A 29 -27.93 -25.80 12.02
CA SER A 29 -28.17 -24.50 11.43
C SER A 29 -29.66 -24.44 11.18
N ASN A 30 -30.42 -24.07 12.22
CA ASN A 30 -31.81 -23.73 12.08
C ASN A 30 -31.85 -22.48 11.18
N CYS A 31 -32.00 -22.69 9.86
CA CYS A 31 -32.24 -21.65 8.86
C CYS A 31 -33.52 -20.82 9.14
N HIS A 32 -34.26 -21.15 10.19
CA HIS A 32 -35.52 -20.52 10.59
C HIS A 32 -35.46 -19.86 11.98
N SER A 33 -34.28 -19.58 12.53
CA SER A 33 -34.19 -18.71 13.71
C SER A 33 -34.77 -17.33 13.36
N PRO A 34 -35.66 -16.74 14.18
CA PRO A 34 -36.18 -15.38 13.96
C PRO A 34 -35.06 -14.35 13.73
N ALA A 35 -33.90 -14.54 14.38
CA ALA A 35 -32.73 -13.69 14.19
C ALA A 35 -32.07 -13.86 12.80
N ALA A 36 -32.07 -15.06 12.23
CA ALA A 36 -31.55 -15.31 10.88
C ALA A 36 -32.46 -14.70 9.81
N ILE A 37 -33.78 -14.80 10.00
CA ILE A 37 -34.80 -14.18 9.12
C ILE A 37 -34.69 -12.65 9.20
N LEU A 38 -34.61 -12.08 10.41
CA LEU A 38 -34.44 -10.64 10.61
C LEU A 38 -33.13 -10.14 9.98
N LYS A 39 -32.02 -10.87 10.13
CA LYS A 39 -30.75 -10.54 9.49
C LYS A 39 -30.86 -10.59 7.96
N GLY A 40 -31.55 -11.58 7.41
CA GLY A 40 -31.85 -11.67 5.98
C GLY A 40 -32.68 -10.48 5.48
N LEU A 41 -33.72 -10.08 6.22
CA LEU A 41 -34.54 -8.91 5.91
C LEU A 41 -33.74 -7.60 5.98
N ILE A 42 -32.85 -7.44 6.97
CA ILE A 42 -31.97 -6.28 7.08
C ILE A 42 -30.99 -6.21 5.90
N ILE A 43 -30.41 -7.34 5.49
CA ILE A 43 -29.51 -7.40 4.31
C ILE A 43 -30.28 -7.05 3.04
N LEU A 44 -31.49 -7.61 2.87
CA LEU A 44 -32.34 -7.33 1.72
C LEU A 44 -32.76 -5.85 1.67
N PHE A 45 -33.19 -5.30 2.81
CA PHE A 45 -33.54 -3.89 2.94
C PHE A 45 -32.34 -2.99 2.62
N ARG A 46 -31.17 -3.29 3.19
CA ARG A 46 -29.94 -2.54 2.91
C ARG A 46 -29.56 -2.61 1.43
N TYR A 47 -29.70 -3.77 0.79
CA TYR A 47 -29.45 -3.91 -0.65
C TYR A 47 -30.34 -2.97 -1.48
N TYR A 48 -31.65 -2.94 -1.20
CA TYR A 48 -32.56 -2.04 -1.93
C TYR A 48 -32.34 -0.58 -1.58
N LEU A 49 -32.05 -0.26 -0.31
CA LEU A 49 -31.72 1.10 0.13
C LEU A 49 -30.45 1.60 -0.58
N ASP A 50 -29.39 0.79 -0.60
CA ASP A 50 -28.14 1.11 -1.29
C ASP A 50 -28.40 1.32 -2.79
N ARG A 51 -29.24 0.50 -3.44
CA ARG A 51 -29.62 0.66 -4.86
C ARG A 51 -30.42 1.94 -5.14
N ILE A 52 -31.30 2.35 -4.23
CA ILE A 52 -32.07 3.60 -4.35
C ILE A 52 -31.15 4.80 -4.15
N ILE A 53 -30.27 4.74 -3.14
CA ILE A 53 -29.25 5.75 -2.89
C ILE A 53 -28.37 5.91 -4.12
N ASP A 54 -27.81 4.80 -4.64
CA ASP A 54 -26.98 4.81 -5.84
C ASP A 54 -27.71 5.43 -7.04
N PHE A 55 -29.00 5.12 -7.23
CA PHE A 55 -29.82 5.73 -8.29
C PHE A 55 -30.05 7.23 -8.08
N ILE A 56 -30.32 7.68 -6.85
CA ILE A 56 -30.49 9.12 -6.58
C ILE A 56 -29.16 9.84 -6.80
N PHE A 57 -28.06 9.31 -6.28
CA PHE A 57 -26.74 9.91 -6.44
C PHE A 57 -26.26 9.87 -7.88
N SER A 58 -26.59 8.84 -8.66
CA SER A 58 -26.23 8.80 -10.08
C SER A 58 -26.85 9.96 -10.86
N LEU A 59 -28.09 10.38 -10.53
CA LEU A 59 -28.70 11.55 -11.17
C LEU A 59 -27.89 12.85 -10.99
N PHE A 60 -27.06 12.94 -9.95
CA PHE A 60 -26.21 14.11 -9.66
C PHE A 60 -24.72 13.89 -9.98
N TRP A 61 -24.24 12.64 -9.97
CA TRP A 61 -22.82 12.30 -9.95
C TRP A 61 -22.36 11.30 -11.03
N ASP A 62 -23.24 10.67 -11.82
CA ASP A 62 -22.84 9.67 -12.85
C ASP A 62 -22.17 10.28 -14.10
N GLY A 63 -21.88 11.58 -14.08
CA GLY A 63 -21.21 12.25 -15.17
C GLY A 63 -19.69 12.25 -15.01
N LYS A 64 -19.01 11.34 -15.72
CA LYS A 64 -17.59 11.45 -16.13
C LYS A 64 -16.54 11.02 -15.10
N TYR A 65 -16.50 9.73 -14.76
CA TYR A 65 -15.27 9.16 -14.21
C TYR A 65 -14.47 8.53 -15.33
N GLU A 66 -13.24 9.00 -15.50
CA GLU A 66 -12.27 8.32 -16.34
C GLU A 66 -11.74 7.11 -15.56
N ALA A 67 -11.99 5.91 -16.07
CA ALA A 67 -11.35 4.71 -15.54
C ALA A 67 -9.84 4.83 -15.75
N LEU A 68 -9.07 4.33 -14.78
CA LEU A 68 -7.62 4.27 -14.96
C LEU A 68 -7.28 3.36 -16.15
N PRO A 69 -6.34 3.77 -17.00
CA PRO A 69 -5.87 2.89 -18.05
C PRO A 69 -5.20 1.66 -17.46
N ASP A 70 -5.42 0.52 -18.10
CA ASP A 70 -4.81 -0.75 -17.71
C ASP A 70 -3.28 -0.67 -17.75
N LEU A 71 -2.64 -1.58 -17.03
CA LEU A 71 -1.19 -1.71 -17.05
C LEU A 71 -0.74 -2.21 -18.42
N GLU A 72 0.12 -1.45 -19.10
CA GLU A 72 0.65 -1.85 -20.40
C GLU A 72 1.47 -3.15 -20.28
N LYS A 73 1.47 -3.98 -21.32
CA LYS A 73 2.13 -5.31 -21.29
C LYS A 73 3.63 -5.22 -21.00
N ASN A 74 4.28 -4.17 -21.50
CA ASN A 74 5.68 -3.81 -21.25
C ASN A 74 5.97 -3.50 -19.78
N PHE A 75 4.98 -3.05 -19.01
CA PHE A 75 5.12 -2.71 -17.58
C PHE A 75 4.47 -3.74 -16.66
N ASN A 76 4.13 -4.94 -17.15
CA ASN A 76 3.44 -5.96 -16.35
C ASN A 76 4.23 -6.38 -15.10
N PHE A 77 5.56 -6.23 -15.11
CA PHE A 77 6.40 -6.50 -13.94
C PHE A 77 6.13 -5.53 -12.77
N LEU A 78 5.52 -4.36 -12.99
CA LEU A 78 5.11 -3.43 -11.92
C LEU A 78 4.05 -4.03 -10.98
N ALA A 79 3.33 -5.07 -11.41
CA ALA A 79 2.39 -5.80 -10.56
C ALA A 79 3.07 -6.82 -9.62
N GLU A 80 4.38 -7.05 -9.77
CA GLU A 80 5.12 -7.96 -8.89
C GLU A 80 5.44 -7.33 -7.54
N SER A 81 5.72 -8.17 -6.54
CA SER A 81 6.13 -7.68 -5.22
C SER A 81 7.50 -6.98 -5.27
N ALA A 82 7.70 -6.00 -4.38
CA ALA A 82 8.99 -5.34 -4.21
C ALA A 82 10.16 -6.32 -4.00
N THR A 83 9.91 -7.44 -3.30
CA THR A 83 10.90 -8.49 -3.09
C THR A 83 11.24 -9.28 -4.37
N SER A 84 10.27 -9.46 -5.27
CA SER A 84 10.52 -10.06 -6.60
C SER A 84 11.35 -9.11 -7.46
N LEU A 85 10.97 -7.83 -7.48
CA LEU A 85 11.68 -6.78 -8.22
C LEU A 85 13.13 -6.64 -7.74
N ALA A 86 13.35 -6.55 -6.42
CA ALA A 86 14.69 -6.52 -5.84
C ALA A 86 15.53 -7.75 -6.23
N ARG A 87 14.91 -8.94 -6.28
CA ARG A 87 15.60 -10.17 -6.71
C ARG A 87 15.98 -10.12 -8.19
N LYS A 88 15.10 -9.60 -9.05
CA LYS A 88 15.36 -9.44 -10.49
C LYS A 88 16.46 -8.42 -10.76
N ILE A 89 16.53 -7.35 -9.96
CA ILE A 89 17.63 -6.39 -10.03
C ILE A 89 18.93 -7.05 -9.58
N LYS A 90 18.92 -7.75 -8.44
CA LYS A 90 20.10 -8.48 -7.95
C LYS A 90 20.60 -9.54 -8.94
N SER A 91 19.71 -10.21 -9.66
CA SER A 91 20.06 -11.20 -10.69
C SER A 91 20.32 -10.61 -12.08
N ARG A 92 20.30 -9.27 -12.22
CA ARG A 92 20.48 -8.54 -13.49
C ARG A 92 19.48 -8.89 -14.59
N GLN A 93 18.30 -9.37 -14.20
CA GLN A 93 17.17 -9.60 -15.10
C GLN A 93 16.37 -8.33 -15.39
N LEU A 94 16.49 -7.33 -14.51
CA LEU A 94 15.86 -6.02 -14.61
C LEU A 94 16.88 -4.96 -14.15
N LYS A 95 16.98 -3.84 -14.85
CA LYS A 95 17.78 -2.70 -14.38
C LYS A 95 16.98 -1.84 -13.39
N SER A 96 17.66 -1.25 -12.42
CA SER A 96 17.04 -0.29 -11.50
C SER A 96 16.47 0.90 -12.27
N GLU A 97 17.21 1.41 -13.25
CA GLU A 97 16.81 2.51 -14.14
C GLU A 97 15.51 2.20 -14.89
N ASP A 98 15.38 0.98 -15.41
CA ASP A 98 14.18 0.54 -16.15
C ASP A 98 12.96 0.45 -15.22
N LEU A 99 13.14 -0.03 -13.99
CA LEU A 99 12.07 -0.06 -12.98
C LEU A 99 11.63 1.34 -12.58
N VAL A 100 12.58 2.24 -12.28
CA VAL A 100 12.29 3.63 -11.91
C VAL A 100 11.56 4.34 -13.05
N ARG A 101 12.05 4.20 -14.29
CA ARG A 101 11.40 4.76 -15.49
C ARG A 101 9.97 4.27 -15.64
N ALA A 102 9.74 2.96 -15.51
CA ALA A 102 8.40 2.37 -15.60
C ALA A 102 7.45 2.91 -14.52
N CYS A 103 7.91 3.06 -13.27
CA CYS A 103 7.12 3.69 -12.21
C CYS A 103 6.78 5.15 -12.55
N ILE A 104 7.75 5.94 -13.03
CA ILE A 104 7.54 7.35 -13.42
C ILE A 104 6.50 7.46 -14.54
N GLU A 105 6.63 6.64 -15.58
CA GLU A 105 5.69 6.62 -16.71
C GLU A 105 4.29 6.23 -16.24
N ARG A 106 4.18 5.22 -15.36
CA ARG A 106 2.90 4.87 -14.76
C ARG A 106 2.31 6.00 -13.93
N ILE A 107 3.10 6.67 -13.10
CA ILE A 107 2.68 7.83 -12.30
C ILE A 107 2.14 8.95 -13.21
N LYS A 108 2.86 9.29 -14.29
CA LYS A 108 2.44 10.34 -15.23
C LYS A 108 1.08 10.05 -15.88
N VAL A 109 0.77 8.77 -16.11
CA VAL A 109 -0.50 8.33 -16.68
C VAL A 109 -1.63 8.33 -15.65
N VAL A 110 -1.40 7.84 -14.42
CA VAL A 110 -2.47 7.66 -13.43
C VAL A 110 -2.75 8.89 -12.58
N ASN A 111 -1.71 9.69 -12.27
CA ASN A 111 -1.82 10.81 -11.34
C ASN A 111 -2.81 11.91 -11.76
N PRO A 112 -2.97 12.25 -13.06
CA PRO A 112 -4.01 13.21 -13.48
C PRO A 112 -5.44 12.79 -13.09
N VAL A 113 -5.71 11.49 -12.93
CA VAL A 113 -7.02 10.95 -12.55
C VAL A 113 -7.18 10.84 -11.03
N ILE A 114 -6.13 10.35 -10.34
CA ILE A 114 -6.21 10.05 -8.89
C ILE A 114 -5.70 11.18 -7.99
N ASN A 115 -4.91 12.12 -8.50
CA ASN A 115 -4.32 13.23 -7.73
C ASN A 115 -3.66 12.77 -6.42
N ALA A 116 -2.71 11.84 -6.53
CA ALA A 116 -2.06 11.20 -5.39
C ALA A 116 -0.65 11.75 -5.11
N VAL A 117 0.09 12.19 -6.13
CA VAL A 117 1.43 12.80 -6.00
C VAL A 117 1.30 14.30 -5.85
N THR A 118 2.00 14.85 -4.86
CA THR A 118 2.00 16.29 -4.53
C THR A 118 3.27 17.01 -4.97
N ASP A 119 4.41 16.31 -4.93
CA ASP A 119 5.71 16.78 -5.41
C ASP A 119 6.59 15.57 -5.75
N GLU A 120 7.55 15.74 -6.65
CA GLU A 120 8.31 14.65 -7.27
C GLU A 120 9.79 14.98 -7.46
N ARG A 121 10.64 13.93 -7.59
CA ARG A 121 12.09 14.01 -7.81
C ARG A 121 12.57 13.00 -8.86
N PHE A 122 11.82 12.88 -9.96
CA PHE A 122 11.99 11.85 -10.99
C PHE A 122 13.34 11.94 -11.69
N GLU A 123 13.86 13.15 -11.92
CA GLU A 123 15.18 13.33 -12.54
C GLU A 123 16.30 12.84 -11.63
N GLU A 124 16.25 13.20 -10.34
CA GLU A 124 17.20 12.72 -9.33
C GLU A 124 17.08 11.22 -9.12
N ALA A 125 15.86 10.68 -9.06
CA ALA A 125 15.62 9.25 -8.90
C ALA A 125 16.19 8.43 -10.07
N LEU A 126 16.07 8.93 -11.31
CA LEU A 126 16.67 8.28 -12.48
C LEU A 126 18.21 8.32 -12.44
N LYS A 127 18.80 9.44 -12.01
CA LYS A 127 20.26 9.54 -11.82
C LYS A 127 20.74 8.56 -10.76
N GLU A 128 20.08 8.51 -9.60
CA GLU A 128 20.36 7.56 -8.52
C GLU A 128 20.24 6.11 -9.02
N ALA A 129 19.21 5.79 -9.80
CA ALA A 129 19.03 4.45 -10.36
C ALA A 129 20.14 4.06 -11.34
N CYS A 130 20.56 4.99 -12.20
CA CYS A 130 21.64 4.77 -13.16
C CYS A 130 22.99 4.55 -12.45
N GLU A 131 23.28 5.34 -11.42
CA GLU A 131 24.48 5.16 -10.59
C GLU A 131 24.51 3.81 -9.90
N VAL A 132 23.36 3.36 -9.39
CA VAL A 132 23.21 2.05 -8.75
C VAL A 132 23.40 0.91 -9.75
N ASP A 133 22.92 1.04 -10.99
CA ASP A 133 23.16 0.04 -12.04
C ASP A 133 24.63 -0.01 -12.50
N MET A 134 25.36 1.10 -12.41
CA MET A 134 26.81 1.17 -12.72
C MET A 134 27.68 0.59 -11.61
N LYS A 135 27.28 0.78 -10.35
CA LYS A 135 28.01 0.26 -9.19
C LYS A 135 27.65 -1.21 -8.97
N ILE A 136 28.62 -2.02 -8.55
CA ILE A 136 28.32 -3.34 -7.98
C ILE A 136 27.95 -3.14 -6.50
N GLU A 137 27.04 -2.20 -6.21
CA GLU A 137 26.59 -1.95 -4.85
C GLU A 137 25.49 -2.95 -4.48
N GLU A 138 25.59 -3.53 -3.29
CA GLU A 138 24.58 -4.43 -2.76
C GLU A 138 23.44 -3.61 -2.15
N GLY A 139 22.28 -3.62 -2.80
CA GLY A 139 21.05 -3.05 -2.28
C GLY A 139 19.82 -3.55 -3.05
N PRO A 140 18.60 -3.48 -2.48
CA PRO A 140 17.34 -3.74 -3.16
C PRO A 140 17.12 -2.88 -4.41
N SER A 141 17.61 -1.62 -4.41
CA SER A 141 17.51 -0.72 -5.58
C SER A 141 16.10 -0.53 -6.10
N VAL A 142 15.12 -0.60 -5.20
CA VAL A 142 13.68 -0.51 -5.52
C VAL A 142 13.19 0.90 -5.21
N PRO A 143 12.41 1.53 -6.11
CA PRO A 143 11.82 2.83 -5.82
C PRO A 143 10.76 2.77 -4.72
N PHE A 144 10.57 3.89 -4.03
CA PHE A 144 9.48 4.05 -3.07
C PHE A 144 8.87 5.45 -3.13
N THR A 145 7.65 5.56 -2.64
CA THR A 145 6.97 6.84 -2.36
C THR A 145 6.77 6.99 -0.87
N ALA A 146 6.68 8.24 -0.40
CA ALA A 146 6.41 8.52 1.00
C ALA A 146 5.29 9.52 1.14
N LYS A 147 4.48 9.38 2.20
CA LYS A 147 3.56 10.47 2.56
C LYS A 147 4.30 11.79 2.64
N GLU A 148 3.68 12.86 2.17
CA GLU A 148 4.20 14.22 2.25
C GLU A 148 4.50 14.66 3.69
N SER A 149 3.87 14.05 4.70
CA SER A 149 4.23 14.27 6.10
C SER A 149 5.59 13.70 6.53
N HIS A 150 6.15 12.75 5.79
CA HIS A 150 7.54 12.31 5.95
C HIS A 150 8.42 13.25 5.13
N GLN A 151 9.35 13.91 5.80
CA GLN A 151 10.27 14.82 5.14
C GLN A 151 11.16 14.04 4.15
N VAL A 152 11.15 14.47 2.89
CA VAL A 152 12.10 14.03 1.85
C VAL A 152 12.80 15.30 1.37
N ALA A 153 14.12 15.37 1.54
CA ALA A 153 14.91 16.56 1.27
C ALA A 153 14.64 17.09 -0.14
N GLY A 154 14.35 18.39 -0.23
CA GLY A 154 14.02 19.08 -1.47
C GLY A 154 12.53 19.06 -1.84
N LEU A 155 11.74 18.09 -1.37
CA LEU A 155 10.30 17.98 -1.68
C LEU A 155 9.43 18.77 -0.70
N LEU A 156 8.19 19.06 -1.12
CA LEU A 156 7.18 19.71 -0.28
C LEU A 156 6.91 18.93 1.04
N ASN A 157 6.68 19.68 2.12
CA ASN A 157 6.30 19.18 3.44
C ASN A 157 5.34 20.17 4.14
N THR A 158 4.17 20.31 3.56
CA THR A 158 3.09 21.23 3.95
C THR A 158 2.13 20.64 4.98
N LEU A 159 2.02 19.31 5.05
CA LEU A 159 1.00 18.57 5.82
C LEU A 159 -0.44 18.93 5.41
N GLY A 160 -0.64 19.33 4.15
CA GLY A 160 -1.94 19.83 3.65
C GLY A 160 -2.39 21.16 4.26
N ILE A 161 -1.52 21.88 4.97
CA ILE A 161 -1.83 23.16 5.62
C ILE A 161 -1.61 24.32 4.64
N GLN A 162 -2.66 25.11 4.40
CA GLN A 162 -2.63 26.21 3.42
C GLN A 162 -1.52 27.26 3.66
N ALA A 163 -1.24 27.55 4.94
CA ALA A 163 -0.19 28.48 5.33
C ALA A 163 1.23 27.95 5.05
N ARG A 164 1.39 26.63 4.88
CA ARG A 164 2.66 25.94 4.64
C ARG A 164 2.85 25.50 3.18
N ARG A 165 1.99 25.91 2.25
CA ARG A 165 1.94 25.40 0.86
C ARG A 165 3.25 25.48 0.05
N TYR A 166 4.23 26.27 0.49
CA TYR A 166 5.54 26.40 -0.16
C TYR A 166 6.71 25.87 0.69
N ILE A 167 6.42 25.24 1.84
CA ILE A 167 7.46 24.69 2.71
C ILE A 167 8.02 23.42 2.08
N ARG A 168 9.33 23.41 1.86
CA ARG A 168 10.11 22.25 1.42
C ARG A 168 10.94 21.70 2.58
N ALA A 169 11.10 20.38 2.63
CA ALA A 169 11.94 19.74 3.61
C ALA A 169 13.43 20.01 3.32
N CYS A 170 14.18 20.40 4.35
CA CYS A 170 15.62 20.62 4.24
C CYS A 170 16.42 19.30 4.35
N THR A 171 15.88 18.32 5.07
CA THR A 171 16.52 17.04 5.37
C THR A 171 15.52 15.92 5.22
N ASP A 172 16.01 14.70 5.02
CA ASP A 172 15.17 13.51 5.09
C ASP A 172 14.73 13.24 6.53
N ALA A 173 13.50 12.76 6.70
CA ALA A 173 13.06 12.14 7.94
C ALA A 173 13.86 10.86 8.19
N GLU A 174 14.01 10.47 9.45
CA GLU A 174 14.86 9.33 9.82
C GLU A 174 14.47 8.02 9.09
N CYS A 175 13.18 7.75 8.92
CA CYS A 175 12.71 6.59 8.17
C CYS A 175 13.06 6.66 6.67
N VAL A 176 13.04 7.85 6.06
CA VAL A 176 13.44 8.07 4.67
C VAL A 176 14.95 7.88 4.54
N ARG A 177 15.74 8.45 5.45
CA ARG A 177 17.20 8.28 5.51
C ARG A 177 17.58 6.79 5.56
N LEU A 178 16.96 6.03 6.46
CA LEU A 178 17.22 4.58 6.60
C LEU A 178 16.86 3.79 5.35
N LEU A 179 15.76 4.14 4.66
CA LEU A 179 15.40 3.49 3.39
C LEU A 179 16.42 3.79 2.29
N ARG A 180 16.90 5.05 2.21
CA ARG A 180 17.93 5.44 1.23
C ARG A 180 19.27 4.77 1.51
N GLU A 181 19.67 4.66 2.78
CA GLU A 181 20.88 3.92 3.18
C GLU A 181 20.77 2.43 2.88
N ALA A 182 19.56 1.88 2.95
CA ALA A 182 19.28 0.53 2.48
C ALA A 182 19.22 0.44 0.94
N GLY A 183 19.52 1.50 0.18
CA GLY A 183 19.54 1.50 -1.28
C GLY A 183 18.17 1.65 -1.96
N ALA A 184 17.12 2.05 -1.24
CA ALA A 184 15.83 2.37 -1.85
C ALA A 184 15.82 3.81 -2.41
N ILE A 185 15.10 4.03 -3.51
CA ILE A 185 15.15 5.30 -4.27
C ILE A 185 13.83 6.06 -4.09
N PRO A 186 13.79 7.24 -3.43
CA PRO A 186 12.55 7.99 -3.27
C PRO A 186 12.14 8.64 -4.60
N LEU A 187 10.89 8.39 -5.04
CA LEU A 187 10.34 8.94 -6.28
C LEU A 187 9.59 10.27 -6.09
N ALA A 188 8.72 10.30 -5.09
CA ALA A 188 7.74 11.37 -4.91
C ALA A 188 7.14 11.35 -3.50
N VAL A 189 6.50 12.46 -3.14
CA VAL A 189 5.68 12.57 -1.94
C VAL A 189 4.19 12.58 -2.26
N THR A 190 3.41 11.85 -1.45
CA THR A 190 1.98 11.63 -1.69
C THR A 190 1.08 12.47 -0.80
N ASN A 191 -0.11 12.75 -1.34
CA ASN A 191 -1.11 13.58 -0.70
C ASN A 191 -1.59 12.98 0.62
N VAL A 192 -1.92 13.86 1.56
CA VAL A 192 -2.40 13.53 2.90
C VAL A 192 -3.60 14.41 3.25
N PRO A 193 -4.53 13.98 4.11
CA PRO A 193 -5.46 14.94 4.71
C PRO A 193 -4.69 15.94 5.57
N GLU A 194 -5.27 17.12 5.77
CA GLU A 194 -4.67 18.14 6.61
C GLU A 194 -4.24 17.55 7.97
N ILE A 195 -2.98 17.81 8.34
CA ILE A 195 -2.31 17.29 9.56
C ILE A 195 -2.41 15.77 9.76
N ASN A 196 -2.60 15.01 8.69
CA ASN A 196 -2.87 13.56 8.70
C ASN A 196 -4.13 13.15 9.48
N LYS A 197 -5.08 14.05 9.73
CA LYS A 197 -6.25 13.79 10.59
C LYS A 197 -7.57 13.72 9.82
N TRP A 198 -7.69 12.75 8.92
CA TRP A 198 -8.98 12.39 8.34
C TRP A 198 -8.95 10.99 7.69
N GLN A 199 -10.13 10.39 7.51
CA GLN A 199 -10.30 9.11 6.80
C GLN A 199 -10.47 9.26 5.28
N GLU A 200 -10.40 10.48 4.77
CA GLU A 200 -10.40 10.78 3.34
C GLU A 200 -9.24 11.73 3.04
N THR A 201 -8.44 11.40 2.02
CA THR A 201 -7.23 12.15 1.69
C THR A 201 -7.60 13.37 0.86
N ARG A 202 -7.87 14.47 1.56
CA ARG A 202 -8.24 15.77 0.98
C ARG A 202 -7.67 16.92 1.82
N ASN A 203 -7.16 17.94 1.14
CA ASN A 203 -6.77 19.20 1.77
C ASN A 203 -6.94 20.38 0.79
N MET A 204 -6.73 21.61 1.28
CA MET A 204 -6.89 22.84 0.49
C MET A 204 -5.69 23.17 -0.41
N VAL A 205 -4.55 22.52 -0.20
CA VAL A 205 -3.31 22.78 -0.95
C VAL A 205 -3.30 22.04 -2.28
N PHE A 206 -3.60 20.73 -2.24
CA PHE A 206 -3.51 19.81 -3.37
C PHE A 206 -4.88 19.27 -3.82
N GLY A 207 -5.94 19.53 -3.05
CA GLY A 207 -7.25 18.97 -3.32
C GLY A 207 -7.41 17.53 -2.80
N GLN A 208 -8.26 16.76 -3.49
CA GLN A 208 -8.66 15.41 -3.09
C GLN A 208 -7.95 14.35 -3.92
N THR A 209 -7.50 13.29 -3.25
CA THR A 209 -7.07 12.05 -3.91
C THR A 209 -8.26 11.13 -4.13
N ASN A 210 -8.40 10.59 -5.33
CA ASN A 210 -9.50 9.73 -5.73
C ASN A 210 -9.12 8.24 -5.68
N ASN A 211 -10.12 7.38 -5.51
CA ASN A 211 -9.89 5.93 -5.49
C ASN A 211 -9.61 5.41 -6.91
N PRO A 212 -8.50 4.67 -7.12
CA PRO A 212 -8.12 4.17 -8.44
C PRO A 212 -9.12 3.16 -9.04
N TYR A 213 -9.84 2.41 -8.20
CA TYR A 213 -10.86 1.47 -8.67
C TYR A 213 -12.16 2.15 -9.07
N HIS A 214 -12.45 3.32 -8.49
CA HIS A 214 -13.66 4.08 -8.76
C HIS A 214 -13.48 5.54 -8.30
N PRO A 215 -13.19 6.51 -9.18
CA PRO A 215 -12.86 7.88 -8.77
C PRO A 215 -13.97 8.60 -7.97
N GLY A 216 -15.24 8.20 -8.13
CA GLY A 216 -16.34 8.66 -7.28
C GLY A 216 -16.38 8.12 -5.84
N ARG A 217 -15.37 7.35 -5.41
CA ARG A 217 -15.25 6.81 -4.05
C ARG A 217 -14.00 7.34 -3.36
N THR A 218 -14.04 7.39 -2.04
CA THR A 218 -12.87 7.73 -1.23
C THR A 218 -11.74 6.72 -1.41
N CYS A 219 -10.50 7.20 -1.47
CA CYS A 219 -9.28 6.39 -1.39
C CYS A 219 -8.90 6.03 0.05
N GLY A 220 -9.67 6.50 1.04
CA GLY A 220 -9.36 6.37 2.45
C GLY A 220 -8.38 7.41 2.95
N GLY A 221 -7.91 7.23 4.19
CA GLY A 221 -7.05 8.18 4.87
C GLY A 221 -6.50 7.62 6.20
N SER A 222 -5.43 8.21 6.73
CA SER A 222 -4.75 9.38 6.17
C SER A 222 -3.72 9.05 5.09
N SER A 223 -3.55 7.77 4.73
CA SER A 223 -2.60 7.28 3.71
C SER A 223 -3.24 7.03 2.35
N GLY A 224 -4.28 7.77 1.99
CA GLY A 224 -5.01 7.51 0.75
C GLY A 224 -4.17 7.77 -0.50
N GLY A 225 -3.25 8.75 -0.48
CA GLY A 225 -2.29 8.99 -1.57
C GLY A 225 -1.41 7.78 -1.87
N GLU A 226 -0.74 7.26 -0.84
CA GLU A 226 0.05 6.02 -0.93
C GLU A 226 -0.79 4.82 -1.39
N ALA A 227 -1.98 4.64 -0.81
CA ALA A 227 -2.87 3.53 -1.15
C ALA A 227 -3.33 3.61 -2.61
N ALA A 228 -3.66 4.81 -3.10
CA ALA A 228 -4.09 5.03 -4.47
C ALA A 228 -2.98 4.75 -5.49
N LEU A 229 -1.74 5.19 -5.22
CA LEU A 229 -0.60 4.88 -6.09
C LEU A 229 -0.24 3.40 -6.09
N SER A 230 -0.20 2.78 -4.91
CA SER A 230 0.07 1.34 -4.77
C SER A 230 -0.96 0.50 -5.53
N ALA A 231 -2.25 0.80 -5.36
CA ALA A 231 -3.33 0.11 -6.07
C ALA A 231 -3.35 0.38 -7.59
N SER A 232 -2.65 1.42 -8.04
CA SER A 232 -2.48 1.75 -9.47
C SER A 232 -1.22 1.13 -10.10
N PHE A 233 -0.47 0.31 -9.35
CA PHE A 233 0.84 -0.25 -9.74
C PHE A 233 1.89 0.82 -10.07
N ALA A 234 1.76 2.01 -9.47
CA ALA A 234 2.63 3.15 -9.75
C ALA A 234 3.86 3.21 -8.83
N THR A 235 3.83 2.48 -7.73
CA THR A 235 4.93 2.38 -6.75
C THR A 235 4.96 0.99 -6.13
N PRO A 236 6.12 0.34 -6.00
CA PRO A 236 6.23 -0.99 -5.39
C PRO A 236 6.35 -0.93 -3.85
N ILE A 237 6.74 0.22 -3.29
CA ILE A 237 6.91 0.43 -1.84
C ILE A 237 6.31 1.78 -1.47
N SER A 238 5.46 1.78 -0.44
CA SER A 238 4.79 2.96 0.10
C SER A 238 5.13 3.17 1.58
N LEU A 239 5.70 4.32 1.91
CA LEU A 239 6.01 4.71 3.29
C LEU A 239 4.83 5.47 3.91
N CYS A 240 4.08 4.74 4.75
CA CYS A 240 2.87 5.20 5.42
C CYS A 240 3.08 5.46 6.92
N ASN A 241 2.13 6.15 7.55
CA ASN A 241 1.97 6.17 9.00
C ASN A 241 0.52 5.81 9.38
N VAL A 242 0.37 5.22 10.56
CA VAL A 242 -0.92 4.88 11.16
C VAL A 242 -0.95 5.49 12.56
N TYR A 243 -1.99 6.25 12.85
CA TYR A 243 -2.20 6.80 14.19
C TYR A 243 -3.08 5.85 14.98
N SER A 244 -2.56 5.28 16.07
CA SER A 244 -3.40 4.65 17.08
C SER A 244 -3.83 5.72 18.07
N ILE A 245 -5.14 5.93 18.21
CA ILE A 245 -5.69 6.73 19.31
C ILE A 245 -5.73 5.81 20.53
N TYR A 246 -4.57 5.57 21.14
CA TYR A 246 -4.57 5.12 22.52
C TYR A 246 -5.03 6.30 23.35
N SER A 247 -6.20 6.19 24.00
CA SER A 247 -6.51 7.04 25.14
C SER A 247 -5.47 6.70 26.19
N THR A 248 -4.37 7.43 26.24
CA THR A 248 -3.49 7.41 27.39
C THR A 248 -4.30 8.04 28.52
N THR A 249 -5.13 7.24 29.20
CA THR A 249 -5.53 7.55 30.56
C THR A 249 -4.22 7.61 31.33
N HIS A 250 -3.75 8.83 31.58
CA HIS A 250 -2.55 9.09 32.36
C HIS A 250 -2.70 8.40 33.73
N GLU A 251 -2.09 7.23 33.90
CA GLU A 251 -1.60 6.85 35.22
C GLU A 251 -0.40 7.76 35.49
N THR A 252 -0.65 8.78 36.30
CA THR A 252 0.38 9.62 36.89
C THR A 252 1.36 8.73 37.65
N LEU A 253 2.60 8.63 37.15
CA LEU A 253 3.71 8.13 37.95
C LEU A 253 3.90 9.04 39.16
N PRO A 254 3.90 8.52 40.40
CA PRO A 254 4.24 9.31 41.57
C PRO A 254 5.75 9.63 41.53
N LEU A 255 6.06 10.89 41.84
CA LEU A 255 7.41 11.43 41.99
C LEU A 255 8.22 10.73 43.09
#